data_AF-A0A8I2YFL9-F1
#
_entry.id   AF-A0A8I2YFL9-F1
#
_cell.length_a   1.000
_cell.length_b   1.000
_cell.length_c   1.000
_cell.angle_alpha   90.00
_cell.angle_beta   90.00
_cell.angle_gamma   90.00
#
_symmetry.space_group_name_H-M   'P 1'
#
loop_
_entity.id
_entity.type
_entity.pdbx_description
1 polymer ?
#
loop_
_entity_poly.entity_id
_entity_poly.type
_entity_poly.pdbx_seq_one_letter_code
_entity_poly.pdbx_strand_id
1 'polypeptide(L)'
;MERNICPGCNITFSSPHAFLHHLNTDETRCISVLQDSFKIPAPPAFIRSTRETNVTGQYHSKSGFVFGKGETLLDRLRQNEHERRHEIQIHYPFADEGEWSLAKFLALNMTKTQVARYLKLPWFKTRPKPSFGNSDKLFGWLASLPQGPQWHSTKVDMKGFDTVEDIRLIWRNGLEVARDLFSNPVFANHMTYDPHIVMRGTEREYSDFFTGTRAHQIQVSGRA
;
A
#
# COMPACT_ATOMS: atom_id res chain seq x y z
N MET A 1 -16.01 11.66 8.84
CA MET A 1 -16.83 10.90 9.80
C MET A 1 -17.41 9.72 9.07
N GLU A 2 -16.87 8.53 9.29
CA GLU A 2 -17.34 7.30 8.67
C GLU A 2 -18.74 6.98 9.19
N ARG A 3 -19.68 6.75 8.27
CA ARG A 3 -21.04 6.34 8.62
C ARG A 3 -21.01 4.83 8.85
N ASN A 4 -21.32 4.38 10.06
CA ASN A 4 -21.43 2.95 10.40
C ASN A 4 -22.71 2.37 9.79
N ILE A 5 -22.78 2.24 8.48
CA ILE A 5 -23.95 1.71 7.76
C ILE A 5 -23.57 0.36 7.18
N CYS A 6 -24.39 -0.67 7.44
CA CYS A 6 -24.19 -1.97 6.81
C CYS A 6 -24.58 -1.93 5.34
N PRO A 7 -23.69 -2.31 4.39
CA PRO A 7 -24.01 -2.27 2.97
C PRO A 7 -24.98 -3.39 2.54
N GLY A 8 -25.12 -4.46 3.33
CA GLY A 8 -26.04 -5.56 3.04
C GLY A 8 -27.50 -5.24 3.39
N CYS A 9 -27.75 -4.62 4.55
CA CYS A 9 -29.10 -4.35 5.05
C CYS A 9 -29.42 -2.85 5.22
N ASN A 10 -28.47 -1.96 4.94
CA ASN A 10 -28.57 -0.51 5.03
C ASN A 10 -28.92 0.03 6.44
N ILE A 11 -28.72 -0.77 7.48
CA ILE A 11 -28.93 -0.36 8.88
C ILE A 11 -27.77 0.55 9.32
N THR A 12 -28.11 1.64 9.99
CA THR A 12 -27.14 2.56 10.61
C THR A 12 -26.93 2.17 12.07
N PHE A 13 -25.68 2.05 12.49
CA PHE A 13 -25.29 1.67 13.84
C PHE A 13 -24.77 2.86 14.62
N SER A 14 -25.17 2.94 15.90
CA SER A 14 -24.78 4.01 16.82
C SER A 14 -23.31 3.95 17.23
N SER A 15 -22.64 2.80 17.04
CA SER A 15 -21.21 2.64 17.32
C SER A 15 -20.54 1.65 16.36
N PRO A 16 -19.22 1.77 16.14
CA PRO A 16 -18.44 0.79 15.37
C PRO A 16 -18.52 -0.61 15.97
N HIS A 17 -18.63 -0.73 17.30
CA HIS A 17 -18.73 -2.03 17.98
C HIS A 17 -20.06 -2.73 17.68
N ALA A 18 -21.18 -2.01 17.70
CA ALA A 18 -22.49 -2.56 17.34
C ALA A 18 -22.53 -2.98 15.88
N PHE A 19 -21.87 -2.22 15.00
CA PHE A 19 -21.71 -2.56 13.60
C PHE A 19 -20.89 -3.85 13.40
N LEU A 20 -19.73 -3.96 14.04
CA LEU A 20 -18.89 -5.17 13.97
C LEU A 20 -19.59 -6.39 14.56
N HIS A 21 -20.34 -6.23 15.65
CA HIS A 21 -21.14 -7.31 16.21
C HIS A 21 -22.18 -7.80 15.20
N HIS A 22 -22.94 -6.90 14.58
CA HIS A 22 -23.91 -7.24 13.52
C HIS A 22 -23.25 -8.03 12.36
N LEU A 23 -22.09 -7.57 11.88
CA LEU A 23 -21.36 -8.29 10.83
C LEU A 23 -20.87 -9.68 11.27
N ASN A 24 -20.62 -9.91 12.56
CA ASN A 24 -20.09 -11.17 13.07
C ASN A 24 -21.18 -12.15 13.53
N THR A 25 -22.42 -11.71 13.78
CA THR A 25 -23.51 -12.56 14.29
C THR A 25 -24.58 -12.90 13.28
N ASP A 26 -24.82 -12.04 12.28
CA ASP A 26 -25.88 -12.29 11.29
C ASP A 26 -25.33 -13.16 10.16
N GLU A 27 -25.55 -14.48 10.29
CA GLU A 27 -25.12 -15.52 9.35
C GLU A 27 -25.33 -15.11 7.87
N THR A 28 -24.20 -14.84 7.20
CA THR A 28 -23.97 -14.83 5.74
C THR A 28 -24.71 -13.79 4.87
N ARG A 29 -25.90 -13.31 5.22
CA ARG A 29 -26.73 -12.48 4.31
C ARG A 29 -26.22 -11.06 4.11
N CYS A 30 -25.71 -10.41 5.16
CA CYS A 30 -25.19 -9.04 5.05
C CYS A 30 -23.73 -9.00 4.55
N ILE A 31 -23.04 -10.13 4.64
CA ILE A 31 -21.62 -10.28 4.34
C ILE A 31 -21.40 -10.68 2.88
N SER A 32 -22.32 -11.44 2.26
CA SER A 32 -22.21 -11.83 0.85
C SER A 32 -22.09 -10.62 -0.09
N VAL A 33 -22.79 -9.52 0.22
CA VAL A 33 -22.72 -8.25 -0.52
C VAL A 33 -21.31 -7.61 -0.45
N LEU A 34 -20.55 -7.85 0.62
CA LEU A 34 -19.16 -7.43 0.74
C LEU A 34 -18.19 -8.34 -0.04
N GLN A 35 -18.54 -9.61 -0.24
CA GLN A 35 -17.69 -10.62 -0.87
C GLN A 35 -17.65 -10.51 -2.40
N ASP A 36 -18.74 -10.10 -3.05
CA ASP A 36 -18.83 -10.07 -4.53
C ASP A 36 -17.90 -9.04 -5.20
N SER A 37 -17.40 -8.05 -4.45
CA SER A 37 -16.53 -6.99 -4.99
C SER A 37 -15.04 -7.19 -4.69
N PHE A 38 -14.69 -8.11 -3.80
CA PHE A 38 -13.31 -8.27 -3.30
C PHE A 38 -12.93 -9.74 -3.23
N LYS A 39 -12.32 -10.26 -4.31
CA LYS A 39 -11.66 -11.56 -4.24
C LYS A 39 -10.36 -11.41 -3.46
N ILE A 40 -10.37 -11.82 -2.18
CA ILE A 40 -9.13 -12.09 -1.46
C ILE A 40 -8.38 -13.14 -2.30
N PRO A 41 -7.12 -12.91 -2.65
CA PRO A 41 -6.37 -13.93 -3.35
C PRO A 41 -6.32 -15.19 -2.50
N ALA A 42 -6.69 -16.31 -3.12
CA ALA A 42 -6.53 -17.60 -2.48
C ALA A 42 -5.05 -17.75 -2.07
N PRO A 43 -4.76 -18.03 -0.79
CA PRO A 43 -3.42 -18.37 -0.34
C PRO A 43 -2.75 -19.33 -1.32
N PRO A 44 -1.46 -19.12 -1.65
CA PRO A 44 -0.75 -19.99 -2.59
C PRO A 44 -0.88 -21.49 -2.25
N ALA A 45 -0.98 -21.82 -0.96
CA ALA A 45 -1.25 -23.17 -0.47
C ALA A 45 -2.58 -23.77 -0.96
N PHE A 46 -3.64 -22.97 -1.07
CA PHE A 46 -4.95 -23.41 -1.61
C PHE A 46 -4.97 -23.45 -3.12
N ILE A 47 -4.07 -22.74 -3.79
CA ILE A 47 -3.87 -22.89 -5.23
C ILE A 47 -3.13 -24.21 -5.49
N ARG A 48 -2.14 -24.56 -4.65
CA ARG A 48 -1.37 -25.82 -4.77
C ARG A 48 -2.24 -27.07 -4.62
N SER A 49 -3.25 -27.07 -3.74
CA SER A 49 -4.15 -28.23 -3.58
C SER A 49 -4.88 -28.63 -4.87
N THR A 50 -5.05 -27.71 -5.82
CA THR A 50 -5.63 -28.02 -7.15
C THR A 50 -4.70 -28.84 -8.05
N ARG A 51 -3.38 -28.86 -7.75
CA ARG A 51 -2.34 -29.59 -8.50
C ARG A 51 -1.72 -30.74 -7.71
N GLU A 52 -1.70 -30.62 -6.38
CA GLU A 52 -1.18 -31.61 -5.43
C GLU A 52 -2.33 -32.15 -4.58
N THR A 53 -2.70 -33.42 -4.76
CA THR A 53 -3.85 -34.04 -4.07
C THR A 53 -3.62 -34.27 -2.58
N ASN A 54 -2.39 -34.15 -2.09
CA ASN A 54 -2.05 -34.32 -0.68
C ASN A 54 -1.99 -32.99 0.10
N VAL A 55 -2.24 -31.84 -0.55
CA VAL A 55 -2.29 -30.55 0.14
C VAL A 55 -3.75 -30.16 0.31
N THR A 56 -4.17 -29.86 1.54
CA THR A 56 -5.49 -29.31 1.84
C THR A 56 -5.32 -28.07 2.71
N GLY A 57 -6.34 -27.23 2.74
CA GLY A 57 -6.44 -26.39 3.91
C GLY A 57 -7.71 -25.58 4.02
N GLN A 58 -7.79 -24.91 5.16
CA GLN A 58 -9.03 -24.45 5.74
C GLN A 58 -8.80 -23.12 6.44
N TYR A 59 -9.64 -22.13 6.13
CA TYR A 59 -9.65 -20.86 6.84
C TYR A 59 -10.19 -21.01 8.26
N HIS A 60 -9.80 -20.09 9.14
CA HIS A 60 -10.40 -19.96 10.46
C HIS A 60 -11.91 -19.70 10.36
N SER A 61 -12.71 -20.33 11.22
CA SER A 61 -14.18 -20.17 11.20
C SER A 61 -14.64 -18.74 11.53
N LYS A 62 -13.80 -17.99 12.24
CA LYS A 62 -13.97 -16.56 12.56
C LYS A 62 -12.96 -15.65 11.85
N SER A 63 -12.54 -16.02 10.64
CA SER A 63 -11.70 -15.12 9.82
C SER A 63 -12.39 -13.78 9.60
N GLY A 64 -11.59 -12.73 9.43
CA GLY A 64 -12.10 -11.38 9.21
C GLY A 64 -12.75 -11.23 7.83
N PHE A 65 -13.42 -10.10 7.61
CA PHE A 65 -14.00 -9.75 6.31
C PHE A 65 -13.29 -8.52 5.74
N VAL A 66 -13.11 -8.51 4.42
CA VAL A 66 -12.62 -7.31 3.72
C VAL A 66 -13.73 -6.27 3.69
N PHE A 67 -13.42 -5.07 4.14
CA PHE A 67 -14.34 -3.95 4.13
C PHE A 67 -13.87 -2.85 3.17
N GLY A 68 -14.57 -2.72 2.05
CA GLY A 68 -14.37 -1.66 1.06
C GLY A 68 -13.05 -1.74 0.29
N LYS A 69 -12.84 -0.75 -0.59
CA LYS A 69 -11.59 -0.56 -1.35
C LYS A 69 -10.88 0.67 -0.82
N GLY A 70 -9.63 0.50 -0.37
CA GLY A 70 -8.73 1.63 -0.17
C GLY A 70 -8.21 2.19 -1.49
N GLU A 71 -7.85 3.47 -1.50
CA GLU A 71 -7.20 4.08 -2.65
C GLU A 71 -5.83 3.43 -2.91
N THR A 72 -5.60 2.95 -4.14
CA THR A 72 -4.32 2.35 -4.53
C THR A 72 -3.33 3.39 -5.06
N LEU A 73 -2.05 3.04 -5.19
CA LEU A 73 -1.06 3.91 -5.82
C LEU A 73 -1.46 4.24 -7.27
N LEU A 74 -2.02 3.26 -8.00
CA LEU A 74 -2.54 3.48 -9.34
C LEU A 74 -3.74 4.44 -9.34
N ASP A 75 -4.65 4.32 -8.36
CA ASP A 75 -5.78 5.24 -8.24
C ASP A 75 -5.28 6.68 -7.98
N ARG A 76 -4.24 6.87 -7.15
CA ARG A 76 -3.59 8.18 -6.95
C ARG A 76 -2.90 8.71 -8.21
N LEU A 77 -2.24 7.84 -8.97
CA LEU A 77 -1.61 8.22 -10.24
C LEU A 77 -2.67 8.62 -11.29
N ARG A 78 -3.82 7.95 -11.30
CA ARG A 78 -4.97 8.26 -12.16
C ARG A 78 -5.66 9.58 -11.81
N GLN A 79 -5.67 9.97 -10.54
CA GLN A 79 -6.19 11.28 -10.15
C GLN A 79 -5.24 12.43 -10.51
N ASN A 80 -4.01 12.14 -10.95
CA ASN A 80 -3.07 13.14 -11.41
C ASN A 80 -3.57 13.78 -12.73
N GLU A 81 -3.29 15.07 -12.92
CA GLU A 81 -3.66 15.87 -14.10
C GLU A 81 -3.18 15.30 -15.46
N HIS A 82 -2.43 14.20 -15.43
CA HIS A 82 -1.80 13.58 -16.59
C HIS A 82 -2.34 12.19 -16.94
N GLU A 83 -3.38 11.70 -16.27
CA GLU A 83 -3.96 10.35 -16.49
C GLU A 83 -4.13 9.98 -17.96
N ARG A 84 -4.84 10.82 -18.73
CA ARG A 84 -5.09 10.58 -20.17
C ARG A 84 -3.82 10.50 -21.01
N ARG A 85 -2.73 11.13 -20.56
CA ARG A 85 -1.43 11.09 -21.24
C ARG A 85 -0.65 9.84 -20.87
N HIS A 86 -0.81 9.33 -19.65
CA HIS A 86 -0.20 8.07 -19.22
C HIS A 86 -0.77 6.85 -19.95
N GLU A 87 -2.02 6.90 -20.42
CA GLU A 87 -2.61 5.84 -21.26
C GLU A 87 -1.89 5.68 -22.61
N ILE A 88 -1.34 6.79 -23.14
CA ILE A 88 -0.65 6.83 -24.43
C ILE A 88 0.87 6.70 -24.22
N GLN A 89 1.40 7.29 -23.15
CA GLN A 89 2.82 7.35 -22.85
C GLN A 89 3.06 7.27 -21.34
N ILE A 90 3.48 6.08 -20.89
CA ILE A 90 3.70 5.78 -19.46
C ILE A 90 4.72 6.70 -18.77
N HIS A 91 5.67 7.27 -19.53
CA HIS A 91 6.71 8.15 -19.02
C HIS A 91 6.34 9.63 -19.04
N TYR A 92 5.13 10.01 -19.46
CA TYR A 92 4.71 11.41 -19.42
C TYR A 92 4.86 11.98 -17.98
N PRO A 93 5.38 13.20 -17.78
CA PRO A 93 5.64 14.28 -18.74
C PRO A 93 6.97 14.20 -19.51
N PHE A 94 7.79 13.17 -19.26
CA PHE A 94 9.02 12.92 -20.02
C PHE A 94 8.68 12.35 -21.39
N ALA A 95 9.52 12.64 -22.38
CA ALA A 95 9.37 12.27 -23.78
C ALA A 95 9.40 10.75 -23.99
N ASP A 96 10.24 10.03 -23.23
CA ASP A 96 10.40 8.58 -23.31
C ASP A 96 11.04 8.01 -22.02
N GLU A 97 11.27 6.70 -22.01
CA GLU A 97 11.93 5.98 -20.91
C GLU A 97 13.37 6.48 -20.66
N GLY A 98 14.09 6.84 -21.72
CA GLY A 98 15.47 7.30 -21.64
C GLY A 98 15.57 8.66 -20.95
N GLU A 99 14.68 9.58 -21.31
CA GLU A 99 14.58 10.88 -20.66
C GLU A 99 14.12 10.76 -19.21
N TRP A 100 13.17 9.87 -18.92
CA TRP A 100 12.79 9.57 -17.53
C TRP A 100 13.99 9.04 -16.73
N SER A 101 14.77 8.13 -17.30
CA SER A 101 15.95 7.57 -16.64
C SER A 101 17.00 8.63 -16.37
N LEU A 102 17.23 9.56 -17.31
CA LEU A 102 18.09 10.72 -17.11
C LEU A 102 17.56 11.62 -15.99
N ALA A 103 16.28 11.97 -16.01
CA ALA A 103 15.63 12.80 -15.00
C ALA A 103 15.78 12.19 -13.60
N LYS A 104 15.51 10.89 -13.45
CA LYS A 104 15.68 10.13 -12.21
C LYS A 104 17.13 10.15 -11.73
N PHE A 105 18.09 9.91 -12.63
CA PHE A 105 19.51 9.94 -12.29
C PHE A 105 19.93 11.32 -11.76
N LEU A 106 19.53 12.40 -12.45
CA LEU A 106 19.84 13.76 -12.04
C LEU A 106 19.24 14.10 -10.67
N ALA A 107 17.98 13.73 -10.42
CA ALA A 107 17.30 14.05 -9.17
C ALA A 107 17.87 13.29 -7.96
N LEU A 108 18.33 12.05 -8.16
CA LEU A 108 18.86 11.22 -7.07
C LEU A 108 20.34 11.52 -6.74
N ASN A 109 21.11 11.99 -7.73
CA ASN A 109 22.58 12.11 -7.58
C ASN A 109 23.08 13.56 -7.57
N MET A 110 22.23 14.55 -7.86
CA MET A 110 22.64 15.94 -7.95
C MET A 110 21.69 16.87 -7.19
N THR A 111 22.26 17.94 -6.64
CA THR A 111 21.48 19.04 -6.08
C THR A 111 20.75 19.81 -7.19
N LYS A 112 19.66 20.50 -6.85
CA LYS A 112 18.91 21.34 -7.78
C LYS A 112 19.80 22.33 -8.54
N THR A 113 20.79 22.92 -7.86
CA THR A 113 21.77 23.84 -8.45
C THR A 113 22.72 23.14 -9.43
N GLN A 114 23.17 21.93 -9.12
CA GLN A 114 24.00 21.13 -10.03
C GLN A 114 23.22 20.74 -11.29
N VAL A 115 21.94 20.36 -11.16
CA VAL A 115 21.07 20.09 -12.31
C VAL A 115 20.89 21.34 -13.18
N ALA A 116 20.68 22.51 -12.56
CA ALA A 116 20.58 23.78 -13.29
C ALA A 116 21.85 24.08 -14.11
N ARG A 117 23.03 23.76 -13.56
CA ARG A 117 24.31 23.89 -14.26
C ARG A 117 24.44 22.88 -15.40
N TYR A 118 24.07 21.62 -15.17
CA TYR A 118 24.07 20.57 -16.19
C TYR A 118 23.25 20.98 -17.41
N LEU A 119 22.02 21.50 -17.23
CA LEU A 119 21.15 21.92 -18.33
C LEU A 119 21.62 23.19 -19.07
N LYS A 120 22.60 23.89 -18.53
CA LYS A 120 23.26 25.07 -19.15
C LYS A 120 24.56 24.71 -19.88
N LEU A 121 24.97 23.46 -19.89
CA LEU A 121 26.20 23.03 -20.58
C LEU A 121 26.13 23.38 -22.09
N PRO A 122 27.25 23.82 -22.70
CA PRO A 122 27.30 24.12 -24.14
C PRO A 122 26.86 22.98 -25.05
N TRP A 123 26.91 21.74 -24.55
CA TRP A 123 26.42 20.54 -25.24
C TRP A 123 24.98 20.68 -25.78
N PHE A 124 24.11 21.38 -25.04
CA PHE A 124 22.72 21.62 -25.40
C PHE A 124 22.49 22.82 -26.35
N LYS A 125 23.56 23.45 -26.86
CA LYS A 125 23.43 24.49 -27.89
C LYS A 125 23.17 23.92 -29.28
N THR A 126 23.68 22.72 -29.56
CA THR A 126 23.57 22.05 -30.87
C THR A 126 22.72 20.79 -30.82
N ARG A 127 22.21 20.43 -29.64
CA ARG A 127 21.42 19.22 -29.40
C ARG A 127 20.14 19.55 -28.65
N PRO A 128 19.07 18.77 -28.84
CA PRO A 128 17.82 18.97 -28.11
C PRO A 128 18.06 18.87 -26.60
N LYS A 129 17.44 19.78 -25.86
CA LYS A 129 17.39 19.71 -24.41
C LYS A 129 16.34 18.69 -23.98
N PRO A 130 16.46 18.14 -22.77
CA PRO A 130 15.36 17.42 -22.18
C PRO A 130 14.08 18.28 -22.10
N SER A 131 12.92 17.67 -22.19
CA SER A 131 11.57 18.27 -22.22
C SER A 131 11.26 19.15 -20.99
N PHE A 132 11.91 18.91 -19.86
CA PHE A 132 11.83 19.78 -18.68
C PHE A 132 12.60 21.10 -18.85
N GLY A 133 13.64 21.16 -19.68
CA GLY A 133 14.35 22.39 -20.09
C GLY A 133 15.14 23.15 -19.01
N ASN A 134 14.67 23.13 -17.76
CA ASN A 134 15.28 23.75 -16.59
C ASN A 134 15.02 22.88 -15.34
N SER A 135 15.77 23.15 -14.27
CA SER A 135 15.68 22.39 -13.02
C SER A 135 14.32 22.58 -12.33
N ASP A 136 13.74 23.78 -12.34
CA ASP A 136 12.47 24.04 -11.63
C ASP A 136 11.33 23.18 -12.19
N LYS A 137 11.25 23.06 -13.52
CA LYS A 137 10.25 22.23 -14.18
C LYS A 137 10.46 20.74 -13.89
N LEU A 138 11.71 20.26 -13.88
CA LEU A 138 12.01 18.87 -13.47
C LEU A 138 11.55 18.60 -12.04
N PHE A 139 11.96 19.42 -11.08
CA PHE A 139 11.59 19.20 -9.68
C PHE A 139 10.10 19.46 -9.43
N GLY A 140 9.46 20.33 -10.20
CA GLY A 140 8.01 20.52 -10.18
C GLY A 140 7.26 19.26 -10.63
N TRP A 141 7.70 18.63 -11.74
CA TRP A 141 7.16 17.34 -12.19
C TRP A 141 7.38 16.22 -11.18
N LEU A 142 8.55 16.17 -10.53
CA LEU A 142 8.80 15.18 -9.49
C LEU A 142 7.95 15.42 -8.24
N ALA A 143 7.72 16.69 -7.88
CA ALA A 143 6.90 17.05 -6.74
C ALA A 143 5.41 16.77 -6.96
N SER A 144 4.94 16.72 -8.22
CA SER A 144 3.55 16.37 -8.56
C SER A 144 3.28 14.87 -8.57
N LEU A 145 4.32 14.02 -8.48
CA LEU A 145 4.13 12.59 -8.32
C LEU A 145 3.45 12.30 -6.96
N PRO A 146 2.57 11.29 -6.88
CA PRO A 146 1.99 10.87 -5.61
C PRO A 146 3.09 10.63 -4.58
N GLN A 147 3.04 11.40 -3.51
CA GLN A 147 4.04 11.31 -2.47
C GLN A 147 3.75 10.11 -1.57
N GLY A 148 4.81 9.40 -1.21
CA GLY A 148 4.75 8.40 -0.16
C GLY A 148 4.65 9.05 1.23
N PRO A 149 4.62 8.22 2.28
CA PRO A 149 4.62 8.67 3.67
C PRO A 149 5.84 9.56 3.96
N GLN A 150 5.58 10.73 4.52
CA GLN A 150 6.62 11.73 4.74
C GLN A 150 7.47 11.40 5.96
N TRP A 151 8.75 11.77 5.87
CA TRP A 151 9.63 11.76 7.02
C TRP A 151 9.33 12.95 7.94
N HIS A 152 9.21 12.67 9.22
CA HIS A 152 9.06 13.65 10.29
C HIS A 152 10.30 13.64 11.18
N SER A 153 10.61 14.79 11.76
CA SER A 153 11.63 14.94 12.80
C SER A 153 11.03 15.65 13.99
N THR A 154 11.05 14.99 15.15
CA THR A 154 10.48 15.54 16.38
C THR A 154 11.55 15.54 17.46
N LYS A 155 11.72 16.67 18.15
CA LYS A 155 12.62 16.77 19.30
C LYS A 155 12.03 15.95 20.45
N VAL A 156 12.85 15.09 21.06
CA VAL A 156 12.48 14.29 22.22
C VAL A 156 13.11 14.92 23.45
N ASP A 157 12.27 15.30 24.40
CA ASP A 157 12.70 15.80 25.70
C ASP A 157 12.84 14.63 26.68
N MET A 158 14.05 14.38 27.16
CA MET A 158 14.33 13.36 28.17
C MET A 158 14.53 14.03 29.52
N LYS A 159 13.43 14.16 30.26
CA LYS A 159 13.45 14.73 31.62
C LYS A 159 14.49 14.00 32.50
N GLY A 160 15.39 14.77 33.09
CA GLY A 160 16.44 14.26 33.98
C GLY A 160 17.77 13.91 33.31
N PHE A 161 17.88 14.11 31.99
CA PHE A 161 19.14 13.94 31.26
C PHE A 161 19.52 15.25 30.56
N ASP A 162 20.68 15.80 30.92
CA ASP A 162 21.26 16.94 30.22
C ASP A 162 21.94 16.44 28.94
N THR A 163 21.35 16.75 27.78
CA THR A 163 21.92 16.40 26.48
C THR A 163 22.68 17.59 25.91
N VAL A 164 23.90 17.35 25.41
CA VAL A 164 24.73 18.40 24.77
C VAL A 164 24.08 18.91 23.48
N GLU A 165 23.34 18.04 22.78
CA GLU A 165 22.60 18.36 21.57
C GLU A 165 21.16 17.84 21.66
N ASP A 166 20.27 18.41 20.84
CA ASP A 166 18.88 18.01 20.76
C ASP A 166 18.73 16.57 20.23
N ILE A 167 18.19 15.67 21.05
CA ILE A 167 17.79 14.33 20.56
C ILE A 167 16.57 14.48 19.65
N ARG A 168 16.68 13.97 18.42
CA ARG A 168 15.60 13.99 17.42
C ARG A 168 15.17 12.58 17.05
N LEU A 169 13.88 12.30 17.15
CA LEU A 169 13.26 11.12 16.59
C LEU A 169 12.92 11.39 15.12
N ILE A 170 13.47 10.56 14.22
CA ILE A 170 13.11 10.56 12.80
C ILE A 170 12.12 9.41 12.58
N TRP A 171 10.92 9.72 12.10
CA TRP A 171 9.83 8.75 12.00
C TRP A 171 8.91 9.02 10.82
N ARG A 172 8.03 8.07 10.51
CA ARG A 172 6.93 8.20 9.54
C ARG A 172 5.62 7.82 10.21
N ASN A 173 4.51 8.39 9.76
CA ASN A 173 3.20 7.96 10.22
C ASN A 173 2.96 6.48 9.84
N GLY A 174 2.84 5.61 10.85
CA GLY A 174 2.71 4.17 10.64
C GLY A 174 1.46 3.77 9.83
N LEU A 175 0.37 4.52 9.98
CA LEU A 175 -0.85 4.30 9.20
C LEU A 175 -0.65 4.68 7.73
N GLU A 176 0.02 5.80 7.45
CA GLU A 176 0.36 6.18 6.08
C GLU A 176 1.31 5.16 5.44
N VAL A 177 2.31 4.68 6.19
CA VAL A 177 3.23 3.63 5.73
C VAL A 177 2.50 2.35 5.39
N ALA A 178 1.61 1.89 6.27
CA ALA A 178 0.79 0.72 5.98
C ALA A 178 -0.06 0.94 4.72
N ARG A 179 -0.80 2.04 4.64
CA ARG A 179 -1.63 2.37 3.47
C ARG A 179 -0.82 2.39 2.18
N ASP A 180 0.35 3.04 2.18
CA ASP A 180 1.21 3.12 1.00
C ASP A 180 1.73 1.75 0.57
N LEU A 181 2.16 0.90 1.52
CA LEU A 181 2.61 -0.47 1.25
C LEU A 181 1.48 -1.32 0.65
N PHE A 182 0.29 -1.26 1.25
CA PHE A 182 -0.90 -1.98 0.77
C PHE A 182 -1.46 -1.41 -0.53
N SER A 183 -1.09 -0.18 -0.91
CA SER A 183 -1.54 0.46 -2.15
C SER A 183 -0.85 -0.06 -3.41
N ASN A 184 0.23 -0.86 -3.27
CA ASN A 184 0.95 -1.41 -4.40
C ASN A 184 0.18 -2.58 -5.05
N PRO A 185 -0.29 -2.43 -6.30
CA PRO A 185 -1.12 -3.43 -6.97
C PRO A 185 -0.39 -4.76 -7.21
N VAL A 186 0.94 -4.79 -7.23
CA VAL A 186 1.73 -6.03 -7.38
C VAL A 186 1.40 -7.02 -6.27
N PHE A 187 1.08 -6.54 -5.07
CA PHE A 187 0.77 -7.40 -3.94
C PHE A 187 -0.72 -7.75 -3.85
N ALA A 188 -1.59 -7.17 -4.67
CA ALA A 188 -3.05 -7.37 -4.58
C ALA A 188 -3.45 -8.84 -4.59
N ASN A 189 -2.72 -9.68 -5.34
CA ASN A 189 -2.97 -11.11 -5.45
C ASN A 189 -2.07 -11.99 -4.57
N HIS A 190 -1.25 -11.39 -3.70
CA HIS A 190 -0.27 -12.10 -2.87
C HIS A 190 -0.39 -11.79 -1.37
N MET A 191 -1.42 -11.04 -0.97
CA MET A 191 -1.68 -10.73 0.42
C MET A 191 -2.82 -11.58 0.96
N THR A 192 -2.49 -12.42 1.94
CA THR A 192 -3.44 -13.15 2.76
C THR A 192 -3.65 -12.39 4.06
N TYR A 193 -4.89 -12.33 4.55
CA TYR A 193 -5.24 -11.65 5.81
C TYR A 193 -5.92 -12.57 6.81
N ASP A 194 -6.26 -13.77 6.35
CA ASP A 194 -7.07 -14.72 7.09
C ASP A 194 -6.18 -15.83 7.62
N PRO A 195 -6.18 -16.07 8.94
CA PRO A 195 -5.53 -17.23 9.49
C PRO A 195 -6.13 -18.49 8.89
N HIS A 196 -5.26 -19.42 8.53
CA HIS A 196 -5.66 -20.66 7.90
C HIS A 196 -4.72 -21.80 8.28
N ILE A 197 -5.20 -23.03 8.17
CA ILE A 197 -4.41 -24.24 8.39
C ILE A 197 -4.15 -24.86 7.03
N VAL A 198 -2.89 -25.18 6.76
CA VAL A 198 -2.46 -25.92 5.58
C VAL A 198 -1.95 -27.28 6.06
N MET A 199 -2.49 -28.36 5.49
CA MET A 199 -2.10 -29.72 5.78
C MET A 199 -1.50 -30.37 4.53
N ARG A 200 -0.34 -31.00 4.67
CA ARG A 200 0.28 -31.86 3.67
C ARG A 200 0.23 -33.29 4.18
N GLY A 201 -0.73 -34.07 3.70
CA GLY A 201 -1.10 -35.35 4.32
C GLY A 201 -1.56 -35.13 5.76
N THR A 202 -0.81 -35.66 6.73
CA THR A 202 -1.08 -35.52 8.17
C THR A 202 -0.27 -34.42 8.85
N GLU A 203 0.67 -33.79 8.14
CA GLU A 203 1.56 -32.77 8.71
C GLU A 203 1.03 -31.37 8.42
N ARG A 204 1.18 -30.47 9.40
CA ARG A 204 0.82 -29.07 9.24
C ARG A 204 1.99 -28.29 8.62
N GLU A 205 1.71 -27.57 7.55
CA GLU A 205 2.67 -26.69 6.88
C GLU A 205 2.58 -25.27 7.49
N TYR A 206 3.75 -24.66 7.74
CA TYR A 206 3.88 -23.27 8.17
C TYR A 206 4.73 -22.53 7.15
N SER A 207 4.15 -21.56 6.44
CA SER A 207 4.81 -20.82 5.37
C SER A 207 4.82 -19.31 5.59
N ASP A 208 3.78 -18.78 6.24
CA ASP A 208 3.63 -17.36 6.55
C ASP A 208 3.00 -17.17 7.94
N PHE A 209 2.88 -15.91 8.37
CA PHE A 209 2.28 -15.58 9.66
C PHE A 209 0.86 -16.15 9.82
N PHE A 210 0.05 -16.14 8.76
CA PHE A 210 -1.35 -16.55 8.79
C PHE A 210 -1.53 -18.07 8.87
N THR A 211 -0.55 -18.85 8.42
CA THR A 211 -0.48 -20.30 8.68
C THR A 211 -0.09 -20.65 10.13
N GLY A 212 0.46 -19.67 10.87
CA GLY A 212 0.93 -19.82 12.23
C GLY A 212 -0.18 -20.03 13.26
N THR A 213 0.12 -20.83 14.29
CA THR A 213 -0.80 -21.05 15.43
C THR A 213 -1.18 -19.73 16.11
N ARG A 214 -0.25 -18.76 16.17
CA ARG A 214 -0.51 -17.47 16.81
C ARG A 214 -1.57 -16.66 16.08
N ALA A 215 -1.53 -16.60 14.75
CA ALA A 215 -2.55 -15.89 13.96
C ALA A 215 -3.95 -16.50 14.18
N HIS A 216 -4.01 -17.84 14.25
CA HIS A 216 -5.23 -18.57 14.55
C HIS A 216 -5.76 -18.24 15.97
N GLN A 217 -4.89 -18.16 16.97
CA GLN A 217 -5.28 -17.84 18.35
C GLN A 217 -5.78 -16.40 18.54
N ILE A 218 -5.20 -15.44 17.81
CA ILE A 218 -5.60 -14.02 17.89
C ILE A 218 -7.07 -13.84 17.49
N GLN A 219 -7.56 -14.60 16.50
CA GLN A 219 -8.96 -14.54 16.06
C GLN A 219 -9.95 -15.11 17.08
N VAL A 220 -9.49 -16.01 17.97
CA VAL A 220 -10.34 -16.63 18.99
C VAL A 220 -10.50 -15.73 20.20
N SER A 221 -9.47 -14.95 20.54
CA SER A 221 -9.40 -14.24 21.83
C SER A 221 -10.12 -12.91 21.85
N GLY A 222 -10.44 -12.29 20.71
CA GLY A 222 -11.12 -10.98 20.65
C GLY A 222 -10.44 -9.85 21.43
N ARG A 223 -9.21 -10.08 21.91
CA ARG A 223 -8.41 -9.13 22.69
C ARG A 223 -7.43 -8.46 21.75
N ALA A 224 -7.90 -7.40 21.09
CA ALA A 224 -7.06 -6.29 20.67
C ALA A 224 -7.11 -5.23 21.77
#